data_AF-A0A345ULY7-F1
#
_entry.id   AF-A0A345ULY7-F1
#
_cell.length_a   1.000
_cell.length_b   1.000
_cell.length_c   1.000
_cell.angle_alpha   90.00
_cell.angle_beta   90.00
_cell.angle_gamma   90.00
#
_symmetry.space_group_name_H-M   'P 1'
#
loop_
_entity.id
_entity.type
_entity.pdbx_description
1 polymer ?
#
loop_
_entity_poly.entity_id
_entity_poly.type
_entity_poly.pdbx_seq_one_letter_code
_entity_poly.pdbx_strand_id
1 'polypeptide(L)'
;MTWYLTLALNLTLLYALVRFLLLYKEVRYIKFIWWAVSSFFYFLTSASWIVLDFNLIDPQTFERLNLQGWTQVSAVSFVLVALSIENWEDRPLVARYPYSFNFSALILIPAYILLYQTIYLQEVMIGIYEGGAILVALLLFGLFATKMFEFIYSFLGIVLVLLGFVVYWFPAQAILGFPWVWKIITVVGILIFVSGYQFVVKQVQLQNAELED
;
A
#
# COMPACT_ATOMS: atom_id res chain seq x y z
N MET A 1 11.02 -22.86 2.78
CA MET A 1 12.17 -22.31 2.03
C MET A 1 11.80 -20.97 1.33
N THR A 2 10.95 -20.14 1.95
CA THR A 2 10.45 -18.87 1.35
C THR A 2 10.78 -17.64 2.17
N TRP A 3 11.43 -17.82 3.32
CA TRP A 3 11.72 -16.77 4.30
C TRP A 3 12.60 -15.65 3.72
N TYR A 4 13.53 -15.96 2.82
CA TYR A 4 14.41 -14.96 2.19
C TYR A 4 13.64 -13.97 1.30
N LEU A 5 12.54 -14.42 0.65
CA LEU A 5 11.69 -13.53 -0.14
C LEU A 5 10.74 -12.70 0.73
N THR A 6 10.26 -13.26 1.84
CA THR A 6 9.55 -12.48 2.85
C THR A 6 10.47 -11.40 3.44
N LEU A 7 11.75 -11.72 3.66
CA LEU A 7 12.76 -10.77 4.09
C LEU A 7 13.01 -9.68 3.04
N ALA A 8 13.12 -10.04 1.76
CA ALA A 8 13.23 -9.07 0.67
C ALA A 8 12.02 -8.13 0.59
N LEU A 9 10.80 -8.66 0.77
CA LEU A 9 9.58 -7.86 0.85
C LEU A 9 9.61 -6.90 2.05
N ASN A 10 10.02 -7.38 3.23
CA ASN A 10 10.16 -6.54 4.42
C ASN A 10 11.18 -5.42 4.23
N LEU A 11 12.35 -5.71 3.65
CA LEU A 11 13.35 -4.68 3.34
C LEU A 11 12.81 -3.65 2.33
N THR A 12 12.01 -4.09 1.36
CA THR A 12 11.39 -3.21 0.37
C THR A 12 10.34 -2.30 1.00
N LEU A 13 9.52 -2.82 1.91
CA LEU A 13 8.53 -2.04 2.67
C LEU A 13 9.20 -1.05 3.63
N LEU A 14 10.30 -1.46 4.29
CA LEU A 14 11.09 -0.57 5.13
C LEU A 14 11.76 0.53 4.29
N TYR A 15 12.26 0.19 3.10
CA TYR A 15 12.77 1.16 2.14
C TYR A 15 11.68 2.17 1.75
N ALA A 16 10.48 1.70 1.38
CA ALA A 16 9.34 2.55 1.05
C ALA A 16 8.98 3.49 2.21
N LEU A 17 8.90 2.97 3.44
CA LEU A 17 8.67 3.75 4.66
C LEU A 17 9.68 4.89 4.81
N VAL A 18 10.98 4.57 4.77
CA VAL A 18 12.05 5.57 4.93
C VAL A 18 11.96 6.61 3.81
N ARG A 19 11.71 6.17 2.58
CA ARG A 19 11.56 7.05 1.43
C ARG A 19 10.38 8.02 1.55
N PHE A 20 9.23 7.56 2.00
CA PHE A 20 8.08 8.45 2.22
C PHE A 20 8.31 9.43 3.39
N LEU A 21 9.00 9.01 4.46
CA LEU A 21 9.38 9.94 5.53
C LEU A 21 10.38 11.02 5.05
N LEU A 22 11.34 10.67 4.20
CA LEU A 22 12.24 11.65 3.60
C LEU A 22 11.50 12.62 2.69
N LEU A 23 10.58 12.13 1.85
CA LEU A 23 9.72 12.99 1.02
C LEU A 23 8.85 13.93 1.87
N TYR A 24 8.31 13.45 2.99
CA TYR A 24 7.61 14.33 3.94
C TYR A 24 8.52 15.43 4.47
N LYS A 25 9.77 15.13 4.81
CA LYS A 25 10.73 16.13 5.29
C LYS A 25 11.05 17.18 4.23
N GLU A 26 11.14 16.77 2.96
CA GLU A 26 11.46 17.64 1.82
C GLU A 26 10.30 18.54 1.41
N VAL A 27 9.08 17.99 1.29
CA VAL A 27 7.93 18.71 0.69
C VAL A 27 6.84 19.11 1.69
N ARG A 28 6.84 18.49 2.88
CA ARG A 28 5.86 18.70 3.96
C ARG A 28 4.39 18.39 3.63
N TYR A 29 4.12 17.61 2.58
CA TYR A 29 2.77 17.11 2.31
C TYR A 29 2.38 15.93 3.21
N ILE A 30 1.28 16.06 3.92
CA ILE A 30 0.83 15.07 4.93
C ILE A 30 0.49 13.69 4.34
N LYS A 31 0.13 13.60 3.05
CA LYS A 31 -0.10 12.33 2.34
C LYS A 31 1.08 11.35 2.44
N PHE A 32 2.30 11.86 2.49
CA PHE A 32 3.51 11.05 2.66
C PHE A 32 3.60 10.36 4.01
N ILE A 33 3.09 10.98 5.08
CA ILE A 33 3.01 10.33 6.39
C ILE A 33 2.06 9.13 6.29
N TRP A 34 0.92 9.27 5.62
CA TRP A 34 -0.05 8.18 5.48
C TRP A 34 0.50 7.01 4.65
N TRP A 35 1.23 7.29 3.57
CA TRP A 35 1.97 6.27 2.83
C TRP A 35 3.04 5.58 3.68
N ALA A 36 3.79 6.33 4.50
CA ALA A 36 4.80 5.78 5.40
C ALA A 36 4.17 4.89 6.49
N VAL A 37 3.09 5.35 7.12
CA VAL A 37 2.35 4.60 8.15
C VAL A 37 1.74 3.34 7.55
N SER A 38 1.18 3.41 6.34
CA SER A 38 0.71 2.21 5.63
C SER A 38 1.84 1.22 5.39
N SER A 39 2.99 1.69 4.90
CA SER A 39 4.17 0.85 4.65
C SER A 39 4.68 0.19 5.94
N PHE A 40 4.61 0.90 7.08
CA PHE A 40 4.93 0.36 8.40
C PHE A 40 4.00 -0.80 8.79
N PHE A 41 2.69 -0.63 8.63
CA PHE A 41 1.74 -1.69 8.98
C PHE A 41 1.86 -2.90 8.04
N TYR A 42 2.05 -2.70 6.74
CA TYR A 42 2.35 -3.80 5.82
C TYR A 42 3.68 -4.50 6.15
N PHE A 43 4.69 -3.76 6.61
CA PHE A 43 5.93 -4.34 7.12
C PHE A 43 5.66 -5.23 8.33
N LEU A 44 4.82 -4.81 9.28
CA LEU A 44 4.43 -5.65 10.42
C LEU A 44 3.66 -6.91 9.97
N THR A 45 2.72 -6.77 9.03
CA THR A 45 2.00 -7.91 8.45
C THR A 45 2.96 -8.88 7.78
N SER A 46 3.91 -8.41 6.98
CA SER A 46 4.89 -9.27 6.30
C SER A 46 5.92 -9.86 7.28
N ALA A 47 6.31 -9.13 8.33
CA ALA A 47 7.18 -9.63 9.40
C ALA A 47 6.52 -10.73 10.23
N SER A 48 5.20 -10.72 10.40
CA SER A 48 4.52 -11.78 11.14
C SER A 48 4.64 -13.15 10.48
N TRP A 49 4.72 -13.22 9.15
CA TRP A 49 5.01 -14.47 8.44
C TRP A 49 6.39 -15.03 8.78
N ILE A 50 7.40 -14.16 8.98
CA ILE A 50 8.74 -14.61 9.40
C ILE A 50 8.67 -15.19 10.81
N VAL A 51 7.97 -14.51 11.72
CA VAL A 51 7.80 -14.98 13.11
C VAL A 51 7.17 -16.38 13.15
N LEU A 52 6.17 -16.62 12.30
CA LEU A 52 5.53 -17.93 12.14
C LEU A 52 6.48 -18.96 11.52
N ASP A 53 7.19 -18.62 10.44
CA ASP A 53 8.14 -19.53 9.76
C ASP A 53 9.26 -20.03 10.70
N PHE A 54 9.68 -19.22 11.67
CA PHE A 54 10.70 -19.56 12.66
C PHE A 54 10.15 -20.15 13.97
N ASN A 55 8.83 -20.37 14.08
CA ASN A 55 8.16 -20.86 15.30
C ASN A 55 8.54 -20.06 16.56
N LEU A 56 8.74 -18.75 16.45
CA LEU A 56 9.13 -17.90 17.59
C LEU A 56 7.98 -17.67 18.58
N ILE A 57 6.74 -17.87 18.13
CA ILE A 57 5.50 -17.74 18.91
C ILE A 57 4.63 -18.95 18.60
N ASP A 58 3.91 -19.47 19.60
CA ASP A 58 2.92 -20.54 19.41
C ASP A 58 1.86 -20.11 18.38
N PRO A 59 1.69 -20.84 17.26
CA PRO A 59 0.71 -20.53 16.22
C PRO A 59 -0.71 -20.32 16.76
N GLN A 60 -1.10 -21.07 17.80
CA GLN A 60 -2.44 -20.92 18.38
C GLN A 60 -2.64 -19.56 19.05
N THR A 61 -1.60 -19.02 19.68
CA THR A 61 -1.66 -17.70 20.31
C THR A 61 -1.67 -16.60 19.26
N PHE A 62 -0.89 -16.78 18.18
CA PHE A 62 -0.85 -15.84 17.06
C PHE A 62 -2.21 -15.75 16.34
N GLU A 63 -2.85 -16.89 16.06
CA GLU A 63 -4.18 -16.97 15.44
C GLU A 63 -5.25 -16.34 16.34
N ARG A 64 -5.23 -16.62 17.65
CA ARG A 64 -6.18 -16.03 18.62
C ARG A 64 -6.11 -14.51 18.67
N LEU A 65 -4.93 -13.91 18.52
CA LEU A 65 -4.77 -12.46 18.53
C LEU A 65 -5.05 -11.80 17.17
N ASN A 66 -5.11 -12.59 16.09
CA ASN A 66 -5.31 -12.14 14.72
C ASN A 66 -4.48 -10.90 14.33
N LEU A 67 -3.22 -10.85 14.79
CA LEU A 67 -2.35 -9.68 14.62
C LEU A 67 -2.12 -9.35 13.13
N GLN A 68 -2.10 -10.39 12.29
CA GLN A 68 -1.96 -10.24 10.85
C GLN A 68 -3.14 -9.47 10.25
N GLY A 69 -4.38 -9.87 10.55
CA GLY A 69 -5.57 -9.18 10.05
C GLY A 69 -5.64 -7.72 10.52
N TRP A 70 -5.32 -7.46 11.79
CA TRP A 70 -5.30 -6.10 12.35
C TRP A 70 -4.29 -5.19 11.67
N THR A 71 -3.07 -5.68 11.46
CA THR A 71 -2.03 -4.90 10.79
C THR A 71 -2.36 -4.68 9.32
N GLN A 72 -2.93 -5.68 8.63
CA GLN A 72 -3.30 -5.59 7.22
C GLN A 72 -4.44 -4.59 6.98
N VAL A 73 -5.53 -4.67 7.76
CA VAL A 73 -6.64 -3.70 7.67
C VAL A 73 -6.18 -2.29 7.99
N SER A 74 -5.32 -2.12 8.99
CA SER A 74 -4.72 -0.82 9.30
C SER A 74 -3.92 -0.30 8.11
N ALA A 75 -3.06 -1.13 7.52
CA ALA A 75 -2.24 -0.77 6.38
C ALA A 75 -3.08 -0.27 5.19
N VAL A 76 -4.13 -1.02 4.83
CA VAL A 76 -5.06 -0.67 3.74
C VAL A 76 -5.82 0.62 4.04
N SER A 77 -6.29 0.78 5.27
CA SER A 77 -7.00 1.99 5.69
C SER A 77 -6.14 3.24 5.47
N PHE A 78 -4.85 3.18 5.82
CA PHE A 78 -3.92 4.28 5.60
C PHE A 78 -3.58 4.50 4.12
N VAL A 79 -3.51 3.45 3.29
CA VAL A 79 -3.40 3.61 1.82
C VAL A 79 -4.59 4.40 1.29
N LEU A 80 -5.81 4.01 1.67
CA LEU A 80 -7.03 4.67 1.22
C LEU A 80 -7.10 6.13 1.66
N VAL A 81 -6.64 6.45 2.87
CA VAL A 81 -6.50 7.85 3.31
C VAL A 81 -5.50 8.60 2.43
N ALA A 82 -4.33 8.03 2.16
CA ALA A 82 -3.33 8.66 1.32
C ALA A 82 -3.86 8.94 -0.10
N LEU A 83 -4.51 7.95 -0.72
CA LEU A 83 -5.16 8.07 -2.02
C LEU A 83 -6.30 9.10 -2.02
N SER A 84 -7.09 9.16 -0.95
CA SER A 84 -8.19 10.12 -0.83
C SER A 84 -7.66 11.56 -0.77
N ILE A 85 -6.59 11.79 -0.01
CA ILE A 85 -5.91 13.09 0.05
C ILE A 85 -5.35 13.45 -1.33
N GLU A 86 -4.71 12.50 -2.01
CA GLU A 86 -4.16 12.70 -3.36
C GLU A 86 -5.24 13.15 -4.37
N ASN A 87 -6.39 12.47 -4.38
CA ASN A 87 -7.55 12.86 -5.19
C ASN A 87 -8.16 14.20 -4.76
N TRP A 88 -8.15 14.51 -3.47
CA TRP A 88 -8.64 15.80 -2.95
C TRP A 88 -7.76 16.98 -3.40
N GLU A 89 -6.44 16.79 -3.41
CA GLU A 89 -5.47 17.82 -3.83
C GLU A 89 -5.56 18.13 -5.32
N ASP A 90 -5.76 17.12 -6.19
CA ASP A 90 -5.90 17.29 -7.64
C ASP A 90 -7.20 18.01 -8.07
N ARG A 91 -8.21 18.07 -7.18
CA ARG A 91 -9.50 18.71 -7.50
C ARG A 91 -9.41 20.24 -7.43
N PRO A 92 -10.15 20.96 -8.29
CA PRO A 92 -10.29 22.41 -8.18
C PRO A 92 -11.04 22.77 -6.89
N LEU A 93 -10.76 23.96 -6.34
CA LEU A 93 -11.29 24.42 -5.04
C LEU A 93 -12.82 24.28 -4.91
N VAL A 94 -13.57 24.53 -6.00
CA VAL A 94 -15.03 24.44 -6.04
C VAL A 94 -15.59 23.00 -5.95
N ALA A 95 -14.77 21.99 -6.28
CA ALA A 95 -15.16 20.57 -6.27
C ALA A 95 -14.57 19.80 -5.07
N ARG A 96 -13.88 20.50 -4.16
CA ARG A 96 -13.30 19.90 -2.95
C ARG A 96 -14.38 19.73 -1.89
N TYR A 97 -14.50 18.50 -1.39
CA TYR A 97 -15.30 18.19 -0.21
C TYR A 97 -14.53 18.56 1.08
N PRO A 98 -15.16 18.57 2.27
CA PRO A 98 -14.45 18.85 3.52
C PRO A 98 -13.27 17.91 3.75
N TYR A 99 -12.09 18.46 4.06
CA TYR A 99 -10.84 17.69 4.17
C TYR A 99 -10.93 16.51 5.17
N SER A 100 -11.74 16.64 6.21
CA SER A 100 -11.96 15.59 7.21
C SER A 100 -12.52 14.29 6.63
N PHE A 101 -13.23 14.32 5.50
CA PHE A 101 -13.78 13.12 4.86
C PHE A 101 -12.71 12.23 4.22
N ASN A 102 -11.49 12.74 4.02
CA ASN A 102 -10.36 11.93 3.58
C ASN A 102 -9.96 10.86 4.61
N PHE A 103 -10.32 11.05 5.88
CA PHE A 103 -10.03 10.11 6.97
C PHE A 103 -11.14 9.06 7.17
N SER A 104 -12.18 9.07 6.34
CA SER A 104 -13.31 8.14 6.48
C SER A 104 -12.86 6.67 6.41
N ALA A 105 -11.84 6.35 5.61
CA ALA A 105 -11.29 5.01 5.51
C ALA A 105 -10.70 4.46 6.83
N LEU A 106 -10.38 5.32 7.81
CA LEU A 106 -9.92 4.86 9.12
C LEU A 106 -11.02 4.16 9.93
N ILE A 107 -12.30 4.36 9.57
CA ILE A 107 -13.42 3.66 10.23
C ILE A 107 -13.35 2.14 10.03
N LEU A 108 -12.62 1.67 9.00
CA LEU A 108 -12.42 0.25 8.73
C LEU A 108 -11.71 -0.45 9.89
N ILE A 109 -10.81 0.25 10.60
CA ILE A 109 -10.05 -0.31 11.72
C ILE A 109 -10.98 -0.71 12.87
N PRO A 110 -11.77 0.20 13.49
CA PRO A 110 -12.71 -0.21 14.55
C PRO A 110 -13.84 -1.09 14.01
N ALA A 111 -14.26 -0.94 12.75
CA ALA A 111 -15.29 -1.80 12.15
C ALA A 111 -14.82 -3.26 12.01
N TYR A 112 -13.51 -3.51 11.94
CA TYR A 112 -12.96 -4.87 11.87
C TYR A 112 -13.29 -5.72 13.12
N ILE A 113 -13.55 -5.09 14.28
CA ILE A 113 -14.01 -5.80 15.50
C ILE A 113 -15.27 -6.61 15.22
N LEU A 114 -16.18 -6.08 14.38
CA LEU A 114 -17.46 -6.72 14.08
C LEU A 114 -17.29 -8.03 13.30
N LEU A 115 -16.12 -8.25 12.69
CA LEU A 115 -15.81 -9.44 11.91
C LEU A 115 -15.05 -10.50 12.72
N TYR A 116 -14.77 -10.25 14.00
CA TYR A 116 -13.86 -11.07 14.83
C TYR A 116 -14.23 -12.56 14.88
N GLN A 117 -15.52 -12.89 14.83
CA GLN A 117 -16.00 -14.27 15.02
C GLN A 117 -15.92 -15.16 13.77
N THR A 118 -15.60 -14.60 12.60
CA THR A 118 -15.70 -15.32 11.32
C THR A 118 -14.46 -15.13 10.46
N ILE A 119 -13.54 -16.10 10.50
CA ILE A 119 -12.26 -16.08 9.74
C ILE A 119 -12.52 -15.88 8.24
N TYR A 120 -13.45 -16.62 7.66
CA TYR A 120 -13.78 -16.49 6.23
C TYR A 120 -14.22 -15.08 5.84
N LEU A 121 -15.05 -14.44 6.67
CA LEU A 121 -15.52 -13.09 6.39
C LEU A 121 -14.39 -12.07 6.52
N GLN A 122 -13.45 -12.27 7.45
CA GLN A 122 -12.26 -11.42 7.58
C GLN A 122 -11.40 -11.47 6.32
N GLU A 123 -11.09 -12.68 5.83
CA GLU A 123 -10.30 -12.87 4.61
C GLU A 123 -10.97 -12.19 3.41
N VAL A 124 -12.26 -12.46 3.17
CA VAL A 124 -13.00 -11.87 2.06
C VAL A 124 -13.04 -10.34 2.16
N MET A 125 -13.29 -9.80 3.35
CA MET A 125 -13.33 -8.35 3.56
C MET A 125 -11.97 -7.69 3.33
N ILE A 126 -10.88 -8.31 3.81
CA ILE A 126 -9.52 -7.86 3.54
C ILE A 126 -9.24 -7.88 2.03
N GLY A 127 -9.60 -8.96 1.33
CA GLY A 127 -9.45 -9.06 -0.12
C GLY A 127 -10.19 -7.97 -0.88
N ILE A 128 -11.44 -7.68 -0.48
CA ILE A 128 -12.24 -6.58 -1.06
C ILE A 128 -11.56 -5.22 -0.80
N TYR A 129 -11.07 -4.98 0.42
CA TYR A 129 -10.45 -3.71 0.76
C TYR A 129 -9.10 -3.49 0.07
N GLU A 130 -8.23 -4.51 0.04
CA GLU A 130 -6.96 -4.46 -0.68
C GLU A 130 -7.17 -4.30 -2.19
N GLY A 131 -7.99 -5.16 -2.79
CA GLY A 131 -8.32 -5.09 -4.21
C GLY A 131 -8.96 -3.76 -4.57
N GLY A 132 -9.89 -3.26 -3.75
CA GLY A 132 -10.52 -1.95 -3.91
C GLY A 132 -9.52 -0.80 -3.84
N ALA A 133 -8.61 -0.81 -2.86
CA ALA A 133 -7.56 0.20 -2.75
C ALA A 133 -6.63 0.22 -3.96
N ILE A 134 -6.24 -0.96 -4.47
CA ILE A 134 -5.42 -1.07 -5.69
C ILE A 134 -6.18 -0.56 -6.91
N LEU A 135 -7.48 -0.88 -7.06
CA LEU A 135 -8.30 -0.37 -8.16
C LEU A 135 -8.45 1.15 -8.11
N VAL A 136 -8.67 1.73 -6.93
CA VAL A 136 -8.71 3.20 -6.75
C VAL A 136 -7.36 3.81 -7.11
N ALA A 137 -6.25 3.21 -6.66
CA ALA A 137 -4.91 3.66 -7.03
C ALA A 137 -4.70 3.59 -8.56
N LEU A 138 -5.11 2.50 -9.21
CA LEU A 138 -4.97 2.32 -10.66
C LEU A 138 -5.76 3.39 -11.43
N LEU A 139 -7.00 3.68 -11.03
CA LEU A 139 -7.81 4.72 -11.66
C LEU A 139 -7.20 6.12 -11.45
N LEU A 140 -6.77 6.43 -10.23
CA LEU A 140 -6.21 7.73 -9.89
C LEU A 140 -4.88 7.99 -10.62
N PHE A 141 -3.95 7.04 -10.53
CA PHE A 141 -2.65 7.16 -11.20
C PHE A 141 -2.76 7.00 -12.71
N GLY A 142 -3.75 6.26 -13.20
CA GLY A 142 -4.09 6.22 -14.62
C GLY A 142 -4.51 7.61 -15.12
N LEU A 143 -5.37 8.31 -14.38
CA LEU A 143 -5.74 9.69 -14.69
C LEU A 143 -4.53 10.62 -14.64
N PHE A 144 -3.66 10.50 -13.63
CA PHE A 144 -2.45 11.34 -13.54
C PHE A 144 -1.48 11.07 -14.68
N ALA A 145 -1.29 9.81 -15.08
CA ALA A 145 -0.43 9.44 -16.20
C ALA A 145 -0.91 10.03 -17.53
N THR A 146 -2.22 10.29 -17.69
CA THR A 146 -2.73 11.00 -18.88
C THR A 146 -2.45 12.50 -18.87
N LYS A 147 -2.28 13.12 -17.68
CA LYS A 147 -1.99 14.55 -17.53
C LYS A 147 -0.49 14.83 -17.59
N MET A 148 0.30 13.99 -16.93
CA MET A 148 1.75 14.13 -16.75
C MET A 148 2.41 12.78 -16.99
N PHE A 149 3.21 12.68 -18.05
CA PHE A 149 3.83 11.41 -18.48
C PHE A 149 4.80 10.86 -17.42
N GLU A 150 5.30 11.71 -16.53
CA GLU A 150 6.19 11.36 -15.41
C GLU A 150 5.53 10.36 -14.45
N PHE A 151 4.20 10.36 -14.34
CA PHE A 151 3.45 9.40 -13.51
C PHE A 151 3.36 8.00 -14.10
N ILE A 152 3.81 7.77 -15.35
CA ILE A 152 3.73 6.47 -16.01
C ILE A 152 4.48 5.38 -15.24
N TYR A 153 5.60 5.72 -14.60
CA TYR A 153 6.37 4.78 -13.79
C TYR A 153 5.59 4.39 -12.53
N SER A 154 4.99 5.34 -11.83
CA SER A 154 4.12 5.07 -10.67
C SER A 154 2.94 4.18 -11.06
N PHE A 155 2.31 4.49 -12.19
CA PHE A 155 1.19 3.70 -12.73
C PHE A 155 1.61 2.25 -13.04
N LEU A 156 2.75 2.06 -13.71
CA LEU A 156 3.28 0.72 -14.00
C LEU A 156 3.58 -0.07 -12.73
N GLY A 157 4.11 0.60 -11.70
CA GLY A 157 4.30 0.01 -10.37
C GLY A 157 3.00 -0.52 -9.77
N ILE A 158 1.91 0.27 -9.84
CA ILE A 158 0.58 -0.13 -9.36
C ILE A 158 0.02 -1.31 -10.17
N VAL A 159 0.18 -1.31 -11.50
CA VAL A 159 -0.24 -2.44 -12.35
C VAL A 159 0.49 -3.72 -11.94
N LEU A 160 1.79 -3.65 -11.64
CA LEU A 160 2.53 -4.80 -11.13
C LEU A 160 2.03 -5.24 -9.75
N VAL A 161 1.76 -4.31 -8.84
CA VAL A 161 1.17 -4.65 -7.52
C VAL A 161 -0.20 -5.33 -7.69
N LEU A 162 -1.03 -4.87 -8.63
CA LEU A 162 -2.30 -5.52 -8.97
C LEU A 162 -2.09 -6.94 -9.49
N LEU A 163 -1.11 -7.15 -10.38
CA LEU A 163 -0.77 -8.50 -10.85
C LEU A 163 -0.31 -9.39 -9.69
N GLY A 164 0.52 -8.86 -8.79
CA GLY A 164 0.93 -9.57 -7.58
C GLY A 164 -0.27 -9.97 -6.71
N PHE A 165 -1.21 -9.04 -6.51
CA PHE A 165 -2.46 -9.28 -5.77
C PHE A 165 -3.32 -10.37 -6.43
N VAL A 166 -3.53 -10.30 -7.75
CA VAL A 166 -4.31 -11.31 -8.48
C VAL A 166 -3.66 -12.68 -8.40
N VAL A 167 -2.32 -12.77 -8.53
CA VAL A 167 -1.58 -14.04 -8.40
C VAL A 167 -1.67 -14.61 -6.98
N TYR A 168 -1.68 -13.75 -5.96
CA TYR A 168 -1.85 -14.15 -4.57
C TYR A 168 -3.25 -14.71 -4.28
N TRP A 169 -4.31 -14.01 -4.73
CA TRP A 169 -5.70 -14.38 -4.45
C TRP A 169 -6.25 -15.50 -5.34
N PHE A 170 -5.82 -15.56 -6.60
CA PHE A 170 -6.30 -16.52 -7.59
C PHE A 170 -5.15 -17.34 -8.18
N PRO A 171 -4.48 -18.18 -7.37
CA PRO A 171 -3.35 -18.95 -7.86
C PRO A 171 -3.81 -19.98 -8.90
N ALA A 172 -3.36 -19.82 -10.14
CA ALA A 172 -3.55 -20.83 -11.18
C ALA A 172 -2.81 -22.13 -10.78
N GLN A 173 -3.28 -23.29 -11.27
CA GLN A 173 -2.66 -24.59 -10.96
C GLN A 173 -1.15 -24.62 -11.24
N ALA A 174 -0.68 -23.94 -12.29
CA ALA A 174 0.73 -23.82 -12.63
C ALA A 174 1.57 -23.04 -11.58
N ILE A 175 0.94 -22.18 -10.78
CA ILE A 175 1.59 -21.30 -9.80
C ILE A 175 1.51 -21.89 -8.37
N LEU A 176 0.68 -22.91 -8.13
CA LEU A 176 0.58 -23.56 -6.81
C LEU A 176 1.93 -24.10 -6.29
N GLY A 177 2.83 -24.51 -7.19
CA GLY A 177 4.19 -24.93 -6.85
C GLY A 177 5.17 -23.77 -6.55
N PHE A 178 4.79 -22.53 -6.85
CA PHE A 178 5.63 -21.34 -6.74
C PHE A 178 4.94 -20.22 -5.94
N PRO A 179 4.65 -20.43 -4.65
CA PRO A 179 3.96 -19.45 -3.78
C PRO A 179 4.77 -18.17 -3.53
N TRP A 180 5.95 -18.05 -4.14
CA TRP A 180 6.82 -16.90 -4.03
C TRP A 180 6.72 -15.90 -5.19
N VAL A 181 6.10 -16.28 -6.31
CA VAL A 181 6.05 -15.46 -7.53
C VAL A 181 5.38 -14.13 -7.27
N TRP A 182 4.24 -14.12 -6.56
CA TRP A 182 3.55 -12.88 -6.21
C TRP A 182 4.42 -11.95 -5.36
N LYS A 183 5.26 -12.48 -4.45
CA LYS A 183 6.16 -11.67 -3.62
C LYS A 183 7.15 -10.89 -4.47
N ILE A 184 7.75 -11.54 -5.47
CA ILE A 184 8.71 -10.89 -6.37
C ILE A 184 8.02 -9.81 -7.19
N ILE A 185 6.85 -10.12 -7.77
CA ILE A 185 6.06 -9.16 -8.55
C ILE A 185 5.71 -7.94 -7.68
N THR A 186 5.25 -8.16 -6.45
CA THR A 186 4.91 -7.09 -5.50
C THR A 186 6.13 -6.26 -5.10
N VAL A 187 7.28 -6.89 -4.81
CA VAL A 187 8.53 -6.18 -4.50
C VAL A 187 8.93 -5.24 -5.64
N VAL A 188 8.95 -5.76 -6.87
CA VAL A 188 9.31 -4.96 -8.05
C VAL A 188 8.29 -3.84 -8.27
N GLY A 189 7.00 -4.13 -8.12
CA GLY A 189 5.92 -3.15 -8.22
C GLY A 189 6.05 -2.00 -7.21
N ILE A 190 6.34 -2.31 -5.94
CA ILE A 190 6.56 -1.30 -4.90
C ILE A 190 7.79 -0.44 -5.21
N LEU A 191 8.91 -1.04 -5.62
CA LEU A 191 10.12 -0.30 -5.96
C LEU A 191 9.88 0.66 -7.11
N ILE A 192 9.25 0.19 -8.19
CA ILE A 192 8.91 1.02 -9.35
C ILE A 192 7.94 2.14 -8.94
N PHE A 193 6.92 1.83 -8.13
CA PHE A 193 5.97 2.82 -7.65
C PHE A 193 6.65 3.93 -6.84
N VAL A 194 7.44 3.58 -5.82
CA VAL A 194 8.13 4.55 -4.97
C VAL A 194 9.10 5.41 -5.77
N SER A 195 9.89 4.79 -6.65
CA SER A 195 10.85 5.51 -7.50
C SER A 195 10.16 6.42 -8.51
N GLY A 196 9.08 5.96 -9.14
CA GLY A 196 8.27 6.77 -10.05
C GLY A 196 7.66 7.97 -9.34
N TYR A 197 7.11 7.75 -8.14
CA TYR A 197 6.48 8.81 -7.36
C TYR A 197 7.49 9.87 -6.93
N GLN A 198 8.70 9.46 -6.51
CA GLN A 198 9.79 10.39 -6.20
C GLN A 198 10.22 11.24 -7.39
N PHE A 199 10.30 10.63 -8.57
CA PHE A 199 10.70 11.32 -9.79
C PHE A 199 9.74 12.46 -10.11
N VAL A 200 8.43 12.18 -10.05
CA VAL A 200 7.38 13.19 -10.23
C VAL A 200 7.54 14.35 -9.24
N VAL A 201 7.66 14.03 -7.95
CA VAL A 201 7.72 15.07 -6.90
C VAL A 201 8.88 16.03 -7.13
N LYS A 202 10.04 15.51 -7.52
CA LYS A 202 11.21 16.34 -7.85
C LYS A 202 10.97 17.24 -9.06
N GLN A 203 10.32 16.72 -10.11
CA GLN A 203 10.01 17.52 -11.30
C GLN A 203 9.07 18.68 -10.97
N VAL A 204 8.02 18.42 -10.19
CA VAL A 204 7.07 19.46 -9.75
C VAL A 204 7.78 20.55 -8.92
N GLN A 205 8.72 20.17 -8.07
CA GLN A 205 9.51 21.14 -7.29
C GLN A 205 10.39 22.01 -8.18
N LEU A 206 11.05 21.43 -9.18
CA LEU A 206 11.90 22.18 -10.13
C LEU A 206 11.06 23.18 -10.93
N GLN A 207 9.90 22.75 -11.43
CA GLN A 207 8.98 23.64 -12.16
C GLN A 207 8.50 24.82 -11.30
N ASN A 208 8.23 24.59 -10.01
CA ASN A 208 7.81 25.67 -9.12
C ASN A 208 8.95 26.65 -8.81
N ALA A 209 10.20 26.18 -8.71
CA ALA A 209 11.35 27.04 -8.49
C ALA A 209 11.62 27.97 -9.69
N GLU A 210 11.49 27.46 -10.93
CA GLU A 210 11.63 28.27 -12.15
C GLU A 210 10.57 29.36 -12.31
N LEU A 211 9.43 29.25 -11.62
CA LEU A 211 8.37 30.26 -11.63
C LEU A 211 8.57 31.37 -10.58
N GLU A 212 9.45 31.16 -9.61
CA GLU A 212 9.76 32.14 -8.55
C GLU A 212 10.95 33.05 -8.92
N ASP A 213 11.73 32.69 -9.93
CA ASP A 213 12.87 33.45 -10.49
C ASP A 213 12.46 34.39 -11.62
#